data_AF-A0A6V7J5F9-F1
#
_entry.id   AF-A0A6V7J5F9-F1
#
_cell.length_a   1.000
_cell.length_b   1.000
_cell.length_c   1.000
_cell.angle_alpha   90.00
_cell.angle_beta   90.00
_cell.angle_gamma   90.00
#
_symmetry.space_group_name_H-M   'P 1'
#
loop_
_entity.id
_entity.type
_entity.pdbx_description
1 polymer ?
#
loop_
_entity_poly.entity_id
_entity_poly.type
_entity_poly.pdbx_seq_one_letter_code
_entity_poly.pdbx_strand_id
1 'polypeptide(L)'
;MATVEALQERIRELEEELEEERKKNHCQLRDKITKLSSEVVDTNPYSRLMALKRMGIVDNYERIRELTVAIVGVGGVGSVTAEMFTRCGIGKLVLFDYDKVELANMNRLFFQPHQVGLSKVAAAAKTLESINPDVQIEVRNYNITTVEYFDEFMTTINSSALNGGPVDLVLSCVDNFEARMAINAACNELNLKWFESGVSENAVS
;
A
#
# COMPACT_ATOMS: atom_id res chain seq x y z
N MET A 1 -23.67 -18.44 37.21
CA MET A 1 -23.95 -18.49 35.76
C MET A 1 -24.60 -17.17 35.40
N ALA A 2 -24.04 -16.40 34.47
CA ALA A 2 -24.70 -15.19 33.99
C ALA A 2 -26.04 -15.58 33.35
N THR A 3 -27.12 -14.87 33.68
CA THR A 3 -28.42 -15.11 33.08
C THR A 3 -28.39 -14.70 31.61
N VAL A 4 -29.21 -15.35 30.78
CA VAL A 4 -29.30 -15.05 29.34
C VAL A 4 -29.62 -13.56 29.11
N GLU A 5 -30.45 -12.98 29.96
CA GLU A 5 -30.82 -11.55 29.92
C GLU A 5 -29.61 -10.63 30.13
N ALA A 6 -28.75 -10.93 31.10
CA ALA A 6 -27.54 -10.14 31.37
C ALA A 6 -26.54 -10.20 30.20
N LEU A 7 -26.45 -11.34 29.51
CA LEU A 7 -25.61 -11.47 28.31
C LEU A 7 -26.18 -10.69 27.13
N GLN A 8 -27.50 -10.69 26.95
CA GLN A 8 -28.16 -9.93 25.87
C GLN A 8 -28.03 -8.41 26.06
N GLU A 9 -28.11 -7.93 27.29
CA GLU A 9 -27.88 -6.52 27.62
C GLU A 9 -26.43 -6.13 27.36
N ARG A 10 -25.47 -6.97 27.76
CA ARG A 10 -24.05 -6.72 27.49
C ARG A 10 -23.72 -6.71 25.99
N ILE A 11 -24.36 -7.56 25.20
CA ILE A 11 -24.20 -7.55 23.74
C ILE A 11 -24.70 -6.23 23.15
N ARG A 12 -25.87 -5.75 23.57
CA ARG A 12 -26.41 -4.46 23.09
C ARG A 12 -25.49 -3.28 23.42
N GLU A 13 -25.01 -3.21 24.67
CA GLU A 13 -24.04 -2.18 25.07
C GLU A 13 -22.77 -2.20 24.20
N LEU A 14 -22.23 -3.39 23.95
CA LEU A 14 -21.04 -3.55 23.11
C LEU A 14 -21.31 -3.21 21.64
N GLU A 15 -22.50 -3.50 21.12
CA GLU A 15 -22.92 -3.11 19.77
C GLU A 15 -23.03 -1.57 19.63
N GLU A 16 -23.60 -0.90 20.64
CA GLU A 16 -23.67 0.57 20.69
C GLU A 16 -22.28 1.21 20.80
N GLU A 17 -21.43 0.71 21.71
CA GLU A 17 -20.04 1.18 21.85
C GLU A 17 -19.26 0.98 20.54
N LEU A 18 -19.43 -0.17 19.87
CA LEU A 18 -18.80 -0.45 18.59
C LEU A 18 -19.28 0.51 17.50
N GLU A 19 -20.57 0.86 17.49
CA GLU A 19 -21.13 1.80 16.52
C GLU A 19 -20.64 3.23 16.76
N GLU A 20 -20.53 3.67 18.01
CA GLU A 20 -19.93 4.95 18.36
C GLU A 20 -18.45 5.03 17.97
N GLU A 21 -17.67 3.98 18.25
CA GLU A 21 -16.26 3.92 17.85
C GLU A 21 -16.09 3.89 16.33
N ARG A 22 -17.00 3.23 15.60
CA ARG A 22 -17.04 3.29 14.13
C ARG A 22 -17.33 4.69 13.63
N LYS A 23 -18.22 5.45 14.29
CA LYS A 23 -18.54 6.85 13.95
C LYS A 23 -17.37 7.79 14.27
N LYS A 24 -16.70 7.62 15.41
CA LYS A 24 -15.51 8.41 15.81
C LYS A 24 -14.31 8.16 14.89
N ASN A 25 -14.09 6.91 14.48
CA ASN A 25 -13.02 6.54 13.56
C ASN A 25 -13.38 6.74 12.08
N HIS A 26 -14.56 7.27 11.77
CA HIS A 26 -14.93 7.63 10.41
C HIS A 26 -14.22 8.93 10.02
N CYS A 27 -12.95 8.82 9.64
CA CYS A 27 -12.33 9.83 8.80
C CYS A 27 -13.20 9.91 7.53
N GLN A 28 -13.92 11.01 7.32
CA GLN A 28 -14.71 11.19 6.11
C GLN A 28 -13.77 11.13 4.91
N LEU A 29 -13.69 9.95 4.30
CA LEU A 29 -13.00 9.75 3.05
C LEU A 29 -13.67 10.66 2.03
N ARG A 30 -12.89 11.52 1.40
CA ARG A 30 -13.39 12.31 0.27
C ARG A 30 -13.86 11.37 -0.85
N ASP A 31 -14.80 11.84 -1.66
CA ASP A 31 -15.21 11.11 -2.85
C ASP A 31 -14.04 10.89 -3.82
N LYS A 32 -14.15 9.82 -4.61
CA LYS A 32 -13.15 9.48 -5.61
C LYS A 32 -13.14 10.51 -6.74
N ILE A 33 -11.96 11.03 -7.06
CA ILE A 33 -11.75 11.96 -8.18
C ILE A 33 -11.49 11.14 -9.44
N THR A 34 -12.47 11.10 -10.34
CA THR A 34 -12.42 10.33 -11.58
C THR A 34 -11.47 10.90 -12.62
N LYS A 35 -11.30 12.23 -12.65
CA LYS A 35 -10.42 12.92 -13.59
C LYS A 35 -9.57 13.96 -12.86
N LEU A 36 -8.26 13.89 -13.08
CA LEU A 36 -7.32 14.86 -12.52
C LEU A 36 -7.60 16.26 -13.10
N SER A 37 -7.72 17.24 -12.21
CA SER A 37 -7.94 18.64 -12.57
C SER A 37 -6.72 19.48 -12.21
N SER A 38 -6.39 20.43 -13.09
CA SER A 38 -5.35 21.43 -12.82
C SER A 38 -5.88 22.68 -12.09
N GLU A 39 -7.17 22.70 -11.77
CA GLU A 39 -7.79 23.78 -11.02
C GLU A 39 -7.14 23.92 -9.64
N VAL A 40 -6.75 25.15 -9.30
CA VAL A 40 -6.05 25.45 -8.05
C VAL A 40 -7.08 25.91 -7.03
N VAL A 41 -7.65 24.94 -6.33
CA VAL A 41 -8.58 25.12 -5.21
C VAL A 41 -8.12 24.26 -4.04
N ASP A 42 -8.49 24.65 -2.82
CA ASP A 42 -8.03 23.96 -1.60
C ASP A 42 -8.60 22.55 -1.46
N THR A 43 -9.71 22.25 -2.12
CA THR A 43 -10.34 20.93 -2.16
C THR A 43 -9.69 19.96 -3.16
N ASN A 44 -8.80 20.43 -4.04
CA ASN A 44 -8.16 19.59 -5.06
C ASN A 44 -6.75 19.14 -4.58
N PRO A 45 -6.59 17.87 -4.15
CA PRO A 45 -5.30 17.37 -3.66
C PRO A 45 -4.24 17.25 -4.78
N TYR A 46 -4.64 17.25 -6.05
CA TYR A 46 -3.75 17.08 -7.19
C TYR A 46 -3.30 18.39 -7.84
N SER A 47 -3.86 19.53 -7.42
CA SER A 47 -3.58 20.84 -8.01
C SER A 47 -2.08 21.16 -8.12
N ARG A 48 -1.29 20.82 -7.08
CA ARG A 48 0.16 21.07 -7.04
C ARG A 48 0.94 20.09 -7.91
N LEU A 49 0.45 18.86 -8.06
CA LEU A 49 1.06 17.84 -8.93
C LEU A 49 0.80 18.15 -10.40
N MET A 50 -0.43 18.55 -10.73
CA MET A 50 -0.83 18.99 -12.07
C MET A 50 -0.10 20.27 -12.52
N ALA A 51 0.45 21.05 -11.59
CA ALA A 51 1.30 22.19 -11.94
C ALA A 51 2.59 21.77 -12.68
N LEU A 52 3.11 20.55 -12.44
CA LEU A 52 4.28 20.02 -13.15
C LEU A 52 4.07 19.95 -14.67
N LYS A 53 2.83 19.68 -15.10
CA LYS A 53 2.43 19.71 -16.50
C LYS A 53 2.44 21.12 -17.07
N ARG A 54 1.95 22.10 -16.30
CA ARG A 54 1.97 23.53 -16.70
C ARG A 54 3.40 24.08 -16.78
N MET A 55 4.28 23.59 -15.92
CA MET A 55 5.69 23.97 -15.89
C MET A 55 6.54 23.29 -16.97
N GLY A 56 5.97 22.35 -17.74
CA GLY A 56 6.69 21.60 -18.76
C GLY A 56 7.71 20.61 -18.21
N ILE A 57 7.56 20.16 -16.95
CA ILE A 57 8.44 19.15 -16.34
C ILE A 57 7.94 17.73 -16.64
N VAL A 58 6.61 17.55 -16.67
CA VAL A 58 5.96 16.27 -16.97
C VAL A 58 4.82 16.50 -17.95
N ASP A 59 4.98 16.08 -19.20
CA ASP A 59 4.02 16.38 -20.28
C ASP A 59 2.62 15.78 -20.03
N ASN A 60 2.57 14.56 -19.48
CA ASN A 60 1.33 13.85 -19.20
C ASN A 60 1.36 13.26 -17.78
N TYR A 61 1.13 14.13 -16.78
CA TYR A 61 1.05 13.70 -15.39
C TYR A 61 -0.11 12.73 -15.18
N GLU A 62 -1.21 12.89 -15.93
CA GLU A 62 -2.43 12.10 -15.75
C GLU A 62 -2.21 10.60 -15.99
N ARG A 63 -1.24 10.25 -16.84
CA ARG A 63 -0.86 8.86 -17.13
C ARG A 63 -0.52 8.05 -15.88
N ILE A 64 -0.09 8.69 -14.78
CA ILE A 64 0.19 7.98 -13.52
C ILE A 64 -1.03 7.18 -13.01
N ARG A 65 -2.25 7.60 -13.35
CA ARG A 65 -3.51 6.92 -13.00
C ARG A 65 -3.72 5.58 -13.71
N GLU A 66 -2.99 5.34 -14.79
CA GLU A 66 -3.12 4.14 -15.61
C GLU A 66 -2.11 3.06 -15.19
N LEU A 67 -1.13 3.44 -14.36
CA LEU A 67 -0.01 2.58 -14.01
C LEU A 67 -0.29 1.76 -12.74
N THR A 68 0.26 0.54 -12.73
CA THR A 68 0.28 -0.36 -11.59
C THR A 68 1.71 -0.66 -11.17
N VAL A 69 2.01 -0.48 -9.88
CA VAL A 69 3.33 -0.80 -9.31
C VAL A 69 3.20 -1.90 -8.26
N ALA A 70 4.01 -2.94 -8.38
CA ALA A 70 4.17 -3.95 -7.33
C ALA A 70 5.32 -3.56 -6.39
N ILE A 71 5.09 -3.61 -5.08
CA ILE A 71 6.10 -3.32 -4.05
C ILE A 71 6.26 -4.56 -3.18
N VAL A 72 7.47 -5.12 -3.16
CA VAL A 72 7.82 -6.29 -2.34
C VAL A 72 8.64 -5.84 -1.14
N GLY A 73 8.13 -6.11 0.05
CA GLY A 73 8.61 -5.59 1.32
C GLY A 73 7.98 -4.24 1.63
N VAL A 74 7.11 -4.19 2.66
CA VAL A 74 6.44 -2.98 3.17
C VAL A 74 7.04 -2.61 4.53
N GLY A 75 8.38 -2.63 4.60
CA GLY A 75 9.18 -2.24 5.75
C GLY A 75 9.51 -0.75 5.76
N GLY A 76 10.71 -0.37 6.20
CA GLY A 76 11.11 1.03 6.30
C GLY A 76 11.12 1.79 4.97
N VAL A 77 11.66 1.17 3.92
CA VAL A 77 11.71 1.79 2.58
C VAL A 77 10.36 1.62 1.87
N GLY A 78 9.86 0.40 1.78
CA GLY A 78 8.68 0.10 0.97
C GLY A 78 7.39 0.77 1.44
N SER A 79 7.21 0.98 2.75
CA SER A 79 6.04 1.70 3.27
C SER A 79 6.01 3.17 2.84
N VAL A 80 7.15 3.86 2.93
CA VAL A 80 7.30 5.24 2.46
C VAL A 80 7.19 5.31 0.94
N THR A 81 7.78 4.35 0.22
CA THR A 81 7.61 4.24 -1.24
C THR A 81 6.13 4.13 -1.63
N ALA A 82 5.38 3.25 -0.97
CA ALA A 82 3.95 3.08 -1.20
C ALA A 82 3.17 4.36 -0.87
N GLU A 83 3.51 5.05 0.22
CA GLU A 83 2.92 6.33 0.59
C GLU A 83 3.15 7.40 -0.49
N MET A 84 4.38 7.53 -0.99
CA MET A 84 4.72 8.54 -2.01
C MET A 84 3.98 8.27 -3.33
N PHE A 85 3.92 7.02 -3.80
CA PHE A 85 3.10 6.67 -4.97
C PHE A 85 1.61 6.96 -4.74
N THR A 86 1.11 6.66 -3.54
CA THR A 86 -0.28 6.90 -3.16
C THR A 86 -0.59 8.40 -3.19
N ARG A 87 0.28 9.25 -2.64
CA ARG A 87 0.14 10.72 -2.66
C ARG A 87 0.23 11.29 -4.07
N CYS A 88 1.06 10.71 -4.94
CA CYS A 88 1.13 11.06 -6.36
C CYS A 88 -0.12 10.62 -7.14
N GLY A 89 -0.94 9.73 -6.59
CA GLY A 89 -2.17 9.26 -7.23
C GLY A 89 -1.94 8.20 -8.29
N ILE A 90 -1.00 7.27 -8.05
CA ILE A 90 -0.84 6.06 -8.87
C ILE A 90 -2.18 5.34 -9.08
N GLY A 91 -2.35 4.66 -10.20
CA GLY A 91 -3.56 3.89 -10.48
C GLY A 91 -3.80 2.76 -9.50
N LYS A 92 -2.79 1.88 -9.35
CA LYS A 92 -2.86 0.73 -8.44
C LYS A 92 -1.51 0.41 -7.81
N LEU A 93 -1.54 -0.03 -6.55
CA LEU A 93 -0.42 -0.65 -5.87
C LEU A 93 -0.74 -2.10 -5.53
N VAL A 94 0.24 -2.98 -5.73
CA VAL A 94 0.19 -4.37 -5.26
C VAL A 94 1.29 -4.54 -4.21
N LEU A 95 0.91 -4.79 -2.97
CA LEU A 95 1.83 -4.83 -1.83
C LEU A 95 2.05 -6.27 -1.36
N PHE A 96 3.30 -6.68 -1.27
CA PHE A 96 3.70 -7.99 -0.76
C PHE A 96 4.53 -7.84 0.51
N ASP A 97 4.07 -8.39 1.62
CA ASP A 97 4.84 -8.53 2.87
C ASP A 97 4.15 -9.59 3.73
N TYR A 98 4.93 -10.42 4.43
CA TYR A 98 4.40 -11.48 5.29
C TYR A 98 4.50 -11.16 6.78
N ASP A 99 5.19 -10.08 7.14
CA ASP A 99 5.43 -9.70 8.52
C ASP A 99 4.26 -8.94 9.13
N LYS A 100 4.35 -8.81 10.45
CA LYS A 100 3.49 -7.93 11.25
C LYS A 100 4.21 -6.65 11.65
N VAL A 101 3.42 -5.64 11.98
CA VAL A 101 3.93 -4.40 12.58
C VAL A 101 4.36 -4.70 14.01
N GLU A 102 5.60 -4.34 14.34
CA GLU A 102 6.16 -4.47 15.68
C GLU A 102 6.51 -3.11 16.27
N LEU A 103 6.55 -3.01 17.60
CA LEU A 103 6.97 -1.77 18.28
C LEU A 103 8.41 -1.39 17.92
N ALA A 104 9.26 -2.38 17.66
CA ALA A 104 10.63 -2.17 17.19
C ALA A 104 10.71 -1.46 15.82
N ASN A 105 9.61 -1.39 15.06
CA ASN A 105 9.56 -0.68 13.78
C ASN A 105 9.25 0.82 13.93
N MET A 106 8.91 1.31 15.14
CA MET A 106 8.48 2.70 15.37
C MET A 106 9.61 3.74 15.27
N ASN A 107 10.87 3.31 15.12
CA ASN A 107 11.96 4.20 14.75
C ASN A 107 11.96 4.56 13.25
N ARG A 108 11.07 3.93 12.46
CA ARG A 108 10.89 4.17 11.03
C ARG A 108 9.59 4.93 10.80
N LEU A 109 9.45 5.51 9.62
CA LEU A 109 8.25 6.25 9.23
C LEU A 109 7.07 5.30 8.93
N PHE A 110 5.91 5.90 8.68
CA PHE A 110 4.66 5.28 8.23
C PHE A 110 3.82 4.56 9.28
N PHE A 111 4.34 3.49 9.91
CA PHE A 111 3.54 2.72 10.87
C PHE A 111 3.40 3.44 12.22
N GLN A 112 2.27 3.20 12.88
CA GLN A 112 1.95 3.83 14.17
C GLN A 112 1.80 2.78 15.29
N PRO A 113 2.00 3.16 16.57
CA PRO A 113 1.97 2.21 17.69
C PRO A 113 0.64 1.43 17.82
N HIS A 114 -0.48 2.05 17.45
CA HIS A 114 -1.80 1.40 17.50
C HIS A 114 -2.01 0.32 16.43
N GLN A 115 -1.07 0.15 15.49
CA GLN A 115 -1.12 -0.85 14.42
C GLN A 115 -0.30 -2.11 14.76
N VAL A 116 0.38 -2.15 15.90
CA VAL A 116 1.20 -3.30 16.32
C VAL A 116 0.35 -4.57 16.36
N GLY A 117 0.90 -5.66 15.78
CA GLY A 117 0.24 -6.96 15.68
C GLY A 117 -0.59 -7.18 14.40
N LEU A 118 -0.90 -6.11 13.66
CA LEU A 118 -1.51 -6.21 12.32
C LEU A 118 -0.46 -6.66 11.31
N SER A 119 -0.87 -7.32 10.22
CA SER A 119 0.05 -7.53 9.10
C SER A 119 0.45 -6.18 8.50
N LYS A 120 1.71 -6.07 8.08
CA LYS A 120 2.25 -4.82 7.51
C LYS A 120 1.42 -4.38 6.30
N VAL A 121 1.08 -5.31 5.41
CA VAL A 121 0.25 -5.00 4.24
C VAL A 121 -1.17 -4.53 4.60
N ALA A 122 -1.81 -5.12 5.61
CA ALA A 122 -3.17 -4.69 6.00
C ALA A 122 -3.16 -3.32 6.69
N ALA A 123 -2.19 -3.09 7.58
CA ALA A 123 -2.00 -1.78 8.21
C ALA A 123 -1.67 -0.70 7.16
N ALA A 124 -0.83 -1.05 6.17
CA ALA A 124 -0.50 -0.16 5.07
C ALA A 124 -1.72 0.14 4.20
N ALA A 125 -2.48 -0.86 3.75
CA ALA A 125 -3.67 -0.63 2.93
C ALA A 125 -4.65 0.33 3.59
N LYS A 126 -5.01 0.08 4.85
CA LYS A 126 -5.91 0.97 5.60
C LYS A 126 -5.41 2.42 5.64
N THR A 127 -4.10 2.60 5.85
CA THR A 127 -3.48 3.93 5.90
C THR A 127 -3.48 4.60 4.52
N LEU A 128 -3.04 3.88 3.48
CA LEU A 128 -2.94 4.39 2.11
C LEU A 128 -4.30 4.74 1.52
N GLU A 129 -5.32 3.91 1.75
CA GLU A 129 -6.71 4.17 1.32
C GLU A 129 -7.25 5.46 1.98
N SER A 130 -6.91 5.71 3.25
CA SER A 130 -7.25 6.96 3.94
C SER A 130 -6.49 8.19 3.42
N ILE A 131 -5.24 8.00 2.97
CA ILE A 131 -4.44 9.06 2.35
C ILE A 131 -5.00 9.43 0.98
N ASN A 132 -5.34 8.43 0.17
CA ASN A 132 -5.84 8.65 -1.18
C ASN A 132 -6.82 7.55 -1.65
N PRO A 133 -8.15 7.79 -1.57
CA PRO A 133 -9.16 6.79 -1.95
C PRO A 133 -9.22 6.51 -3.45
N ASP A 134 -8.54 7.30 -4.27
CA ASP A 134 -8.52 7.12 -5.72
C ASP A 134 -7.58 5.98 -6.15
N VAL A 135 -6.65 5.59 -5.29
CA VAL A 135 -5.65 4.54 -5.57
C VAL A 135 -6.26 3.18 -5.25
N GLN A 136 -6.11 2.21 -6.15
CA GLN A 136 -6.47 0.83 -5.85
C GLN A 136 -5.32 0.15 -5.08
N ILE A 137 -5.61 -0.40 -3.90
CA ILE A 137 -4.62 -1.12 -3.11
C ILE A 137 -4.97 -2.61 -3.10
N GLU A 138 -4.09 -3.42 -3.65
CA GLU A 138 -4.14 -4.88 -3.54
C GLU A 138 -3.03 -5.35 -2.59
N VAL A 139 -3.34 -6.28 -1.68
CA VAL A 139 -2.39 -6.77 -0.68
C VAL A 139 -2.25 -8.28 -0.74
N ARG A 140 -1.02 -8.75 -0.54
CA ARG A 140 -0.63 -10.16 -0.53
C ARG A 140 0.20 -10.43 0.72
N ASN A 141 -0.39 -11.13 1.68
CA ASN A 141 0.19 -11.38 3.00
C ASN A 141 0.85 -12.76 3.07
N TYR A 142 1.92 -12.97 2.31
CA TYR A 142 2.66 -14.23 2.27
C TYR A 142 4.11 -14.01 1.88
N ASN A 143 4.96 -15.00 2.17
CA ASN A 143 6.37 -14.96 1.80
C ASN A 143 6.54 -15.43 0.35
N ILE A 144 7.01 -14.56 -0.52
CA ILE A 144 7.21 -14.84 -1.96
C ILE A 144 8.28 -15.90 -2.24
N THR A 145 9.13 -16.25 -1.27
CA THR A 145 10.23 -17.21 -1.49
C THR A 145 9.83 -18.67 -1.30
N THR A 146 8.65 -18.93 -0.74
CA THR A 146 8.18 -20.32 -0.59
C THR A 146 7.74 -20.87 -1.95
N VAL A 147 7.92 -22.17 -2.15
CA VAL A 147 7.53 -22.85 -3.41
C VAL A 147 6.06 -22.63 -3.73
N GLU A 148 5.18 -22.70 -2.72
CA GLU A 148 3.74 -22.50 -2.88
C GLU A 148 3.38 -21.08 -3.35
N TYR A 149 4.06 -20.06 -2.81
CA TYR A 149 3.69 -18.66 -3.06
C TYR A 149 4.50 -18.00 -4.18
N PHE A 150 5.59 -18.62 -4.64
CA PHE A 150 6.36 -18.08 -5.76
C PHE A 150 5.54 -18.08 -7.06
N ASP A 151 4.80 -19.16 -7.34
CA ASP A 151 3.90 -19.23 -8.50
C ASP A 151 2.76 -18.22 -8.41
N GLU A 152 2.21 -18.02 -7.21
CA GLU A 152 1.19 -16.98 -6.96
C GLU A 152 1.75 -15.58 -7.16
N PHE A 153 2.98 -15.32 -6.67
CA PHE A 153 3.69 -14.05 -6.88
C PHE A 153 3.87 -13.75 -8.38
N MET A 154 4.40 -14.71 -9.15
CA MET A 154 4.56 -14.56 -10.60
C MET A 154 3.24 -14.31 -11.32
N THR A 155 2.20 -15.07 -10.97
CA THR A 155 0.86 -14.90 -11.55
C THR A 155 0.30 -13.50 -11.26
N THR A 156 0.47 -13.04 -10.01
CA THR A 156 -0.02 -11.73 -9.57
C THR A 156 0.69 -10.60 -10.30
N ILE A 157 2.02 -10.59 -10.35
CA ILE A 157 2.75 -9.51 -11.04
C ILE A 157 2.54 -9.54 -12.57
N ASN A 158 2.12 -10.67 -13.14
CA ASN A 158 1.81 -10.80 -14.56
C ASN A 158 0.36 -10.44 -14.95
N SER A 159 -0.55 -10.25 -13.99
CA SER A 159 -1.98 -10.04 -14.27
C SER A 159 -2.65 -8.91 -13.47
N SER A 160 -1.99 -8.36 -12.45
CA SER A 160 -2.60 -7.37 -11.56
C SER A 160 -2.61 -5.93 -12.11
N ALA A 161 -2.11 -5.66 -13.31
CA ALA A 161 -2.23 -4.32 -13.88
C ALA A 161 -3.69 -3.92 -14.15
N LEU A 162 -3.95 -2.60 -14.24
CA LEU A 162 -5.31 -2.09 -14.48
C LEU A 162 -5.90 -2.56 -15.82
N ASN A 163 -5.05 -2.89 -16.79
CA ASN A 163 -5.44 -3.45 -18.09
C ASN A 163 -5.57 -5.00 -18.08
N GLY A 164 -5.41 -5.65 -16.92
CA GLY A 164 -5.41 -7.11 -16.76
C GLY A 164 -4.12 -7.81 -17.19
N GLY A 165 -3.06 -7.06 -17.50
CA GLY A 165 -1.74 -7.57 -17.88
C GLY A 165 -0.70 -7.47 -16.76
N PRO A 166 0.59 -7.51 -17.11
CA PRO A 166 1.67 -7.38 -16.14
C PRO A 166 1.75 -5.98 -15.56
N VAL A 167 2.18 -5.90 -14.29
CA VAL A 167 2.46 -4.62 -13.64
C VAL A 167 3.52 -3.82 -14.40
N ASP A 168 3.43 -2.50 -14.37
CA ASP A 168 4.33 -1.62 -15.12
C ASP A 168 5.75 -1.58 -14.52
N LEU A 169 5.86 -1.83 -13.21
CA LEU A 169 7.10 -1.83 -12.47
C LEU A 169 7.01 -2.68 -11.20
N VAL A 170 8.06 -3.44 -10.91
CA VAL A 170 8.26 -4.11 -9.61
C VAL A 170 9.32 -3.35 -8.81
N LEU A 171 9.07 -3.11 -7.53
CA LEU A 171 10.00 -2.46 -6.61
C LEU A 171 10.38 -3.44 -5.50
N SER A 172 11.65 -3.82 -5.46
CA SER A 172 12.24 -4.63 -4.40
C SER A 172 12.70 -3.73 -3.26
N CYS A 173 11.97 -3.79 -2.14
CA CYS A 173 12.25 -3.08 -0.89
C CYS A 173 12.48 -4.05 0.28
N VAL A 174 12.93 -5.26 -0.03
CA VAL A 174 13.27 -6.32 0.92
C VAL A 174 14.69 -6.15 1.47
N ASP A 175 14.93 -6.71 2.65
CA ASP A 175 16.21 -6.60 3.36
C ASP A 175 17.13 -7.82 3.17
N ASN A 176 16.59 -8.95 2.71
CA ASN A 176 17.33 -10.21 2.57
C ASN A 176 17.60 -10.60 1.10
N PHE A 177 18.69 -11.32 0.88
CA PHE A 177 19.12 -11.74 -0.46
C PHE A 177 18.21 -12.80 -1.10
N GLU A 178 17.59 -13.67 -0.31
CA GLU A 178 16.71 -14.73 -0.82
C GLU A 178 15.51 -14.13 -1.58
N ALA A 179 14.83 -13.16 -0.96
CA ALA A 179 13.73 -12.44 -1.60
C ALA A 179 14.20 -11.61 -2.81
N ARG A 180 15.39 -10.99 -2.76
CA ARG A 180 15.97 -10.31 -3.94
C ARG A 180 16.16 -11.27 -5.10
N MET A 181 16.66 -12.49 -4.84
CA MET A 181 16.86 -13.51 -5.88
C MET A 181 15.54 -14.03 -6.43
N ALA A 182 14.52 -14.23 -5.59
CA ALA A 182 13.18 -14.60 -6.03
C ALA A 182 12.58 -13.53 -6.97
N ILE A 183 12.64 -12.25 -6.58
CA ILE A 183 12.17 -11.13 -7.41
C ILE A 183 12.93 -11.09 -8.75
N ASN A 184 14.26 -11.22 -8.70
CA ASN A 184 15.09 -11.25 -9.90
C ASN A 184 14.72 -12.42 -10.83
N ALA A 185 14.51 -13.63 -10.30
CA ALA A 185 14.11 -14.79 -11.09
C ALA A 185 12.77 -14.55 -11.80
N ALA A 186 11.75 -14.13 -11.04
CA ALA A 186 10.42 -13.84 -11.58
C ALA A 186 10.44 -12.72 -12.64
N CYS A 187 11.15 -11.61 -12.37
CA CYS A 187 11.22 -10.50 -13.32
C CYS A 187 12.00 -10.85 -14.58
N ASN A 188 13.04 -11.68 -14.49
CA ASN A 188 13.78 -12.16 -15.67
C ASN A 188 12.91 -13.09 -16.52
N GLU A 189 12.16 -14.00 -15.90
CA GLU A 189 11.26 -14.91 -16.61
C GLU A 189 10.12 -14.19 -17.34
N LEU A 190 9.52 -13.20 -16.67
CA LEU A 190 8.40 -12.42 -17.20
C LEU A 190 8.84 -11.20 -18.02
N ASN A 191 10.15 -10.95 -18.15
CA ASN A 191 10.73 -9.77 -18.79
C ASN A 191 10.16 -8.44 -18.25
N LEU A 192 10.03 -8.34 -16.93
CA LEU A 192 9.49 -7.17 -16.24
C LEU A 192 10.62 -6.22 -15.82
N LYS A 193 10.32 -4.92 -15.90
CA LYS A 193 11.20 -3.88 -15.37
C LYS A 193 11.05 -3.85 -13.86
N TRP A 194 12.18 -3.72 -13.18
CA TRP A 194 12.19 -3.63 -11.73
C TRP A 194 13.33 -2.75 -11.23
N PHE A 195 13.13 -2.18 -10.04
CA PHE A 195 14.19 -1.51 -9.29
C PHE A 195 14.40 -2.19 -7.94
N GLU A 196 15.63 -2.12 -7.46
CA GLU A 196 16.04 -2.64 -6.17
C GLU A 196 16.48 -1.50 -5.26
N SER A 197 16.22 -1.66 -3.97
CA SER A 197 16.66 -0.74 -2.93
C SER A 197 17.19 -1.52 -1.73
N GLY A 198 18.28 -1.03 -1.15
CA GLY A 198 18.89 -1.57 0.05
C GLY A 198 19.35 -0.46 0.98
N VAL A 199 19.31 -0.73 2.28
CA VAL A 199 19.86 0.13 3.33
C VAL A 199 20.85 -0.71 4.12
N SER A 200 22.06 -0.18 4.34
CA SER A 200 23.10 -0.86 5.10
C SER A 200 22.69 -1.03 6.57
N GLU A 201 23.15 -2.12 7.20
CA GLU A 201 22.86 -2.40 8.61
C GLU A 201 23.34 -1.28 9.55
N ASN A 202 24.46 -0.65 9.20
CA ASN A 202 25.05 0.46 9.94
C ASN A 202 24.50 1.84 9.53
N ALA A 203 23.58 1.91 8.57
CA ALA A 203 23.04 3.15 8.00
C ALA A 203 24.11 4.14 7.49
N VAL A 204 25.31 3.65 7.16
CA VAL A 204 26.39 4.45 6.57
C VAL A 204 26.38 4.22 5.06
N SER A 205 26.48 5.31 4.30
CA SER A 205 26.52 5.31 2.82
C SER A 205 27.85 4.80 2.27
#